data_AF-A0A812ZH64-F1
#
_entry.id   AF-A0A812ZH64-F1
#
_cell.length_a   1.000
_cell.length_b   1.000
_cell.length_c   1.000
_cell.angle_alpha   90.00
_cell.angle_beta   90.00
_cell.angle_gamma   90.00
#
_symmetry.space_group_name_H-M   'P 1'
#
loop_
_entity.id
_entity.type
_entity.pdbx_description
1 polymer ?
#
loop_
_entity_poly.entity_id
_entity_poly.type
_entity_poly.pdbx_seq_one_letter_code
_entity_poly.pdbx_strand_id
1 'polypeptide(L)'
;MMLRFLLLTLAAGLRLNNDPVRLWEEHPASTAEELQELLTSMIVEAGTVQVPHKAGGAEAQEVELRKVVADMRKPKDLLANMIHTIWQSSSTKRCHQQLEQVMGNLTLTCEGLQPKTDWILDYYASPLPNKTCTQSVSDIFASGDELVSILQVSRSAVASLDVSDETFRRYQALSFLRNWLVKLTRTHHHALIWAGFWDGDPQKRTTKGKLSNFAKSVEHATMHPDSFLGQVIEGSQNLDACYEDAQTIALAGNMWSIASMSFVLGMREKAQGTVIALVNKKITGERNLSQSVLSTHEIPTVGLAAWGLGFWSPKVIVVDLMGTCSQTSPALQKQLFARLPTWAKSMKRWSAEAFARRSRLQWQCIDCSGTCSLDDALAEHVEKLVKAKEAQDRKDQELRQ
;
A
#
# COMPACT_ATOMS: atom_id res chain seq x y z
N MET A 1 -23.06 -10.31 -31.75
CA MET A 1 -22.40 -11.53 -32.26
C MET A 1 -20.94 -11.26 -32.65
N MET A 2 -20.18 -10.59 -31.77
CA MET A 2 -18.73 -10.36 -31.82
C MET A 2 -18.18 -10.50 -30.39
N LEU A 3 -18.51 -11.62 -29.74
CA LEU A 3 -18.03 -11.94 -28.38
C LEU A 3 -17.47 -13.37 -28.26
N ARG A 4 -17.32 -14.06 -29.40
CA ARG A 4 -16.75 -15.42 -29.49
C ARG A 4 -15.38 -15.47 -30.18
N PHE A 5 -14.83 -14.33 -30.60
CA PHE A 5 -13.56 -14.26 -31.33
C PHE A 5 -12.35 -13.80 -30.50
N LEU A 6 -12.54 -13.40 -29.24
CA LEU A 6 -11.44 -13.02 -28.33
C LEU A 6 -11.06 -14.10 -27.31
N LEU A 7 -11.78 -15.23 -27.29
CA LEU A 7 -11.50 -16.40 -26.45
C LEU A 7 -10.72 -17.51 -27.17
N LEU A 8 -10.32 -17.30 -28.43
CA LEU A 8 -9.64 -18.31 -29.27
C LEU A 8 -8.15 -18.03 -29.51
N THR A 9 -7.58 -16.96 -28.96
CA THR A 9 -6.14 -16.66 -29.07
C THR A 9 -5.31 -17.08 -27.85
N LEU A 10 -5.93 -17.67 -26.82
CA LEU A 10 -5.25 -18.25 -25.64
C LEU A 10 -4.91 -19.74 -25.79
N ALA A 11 -5.18 -20.37 -26.94
CA ALA A 11 -5.01 -21.81 -27.15
C ALA A 11 -3.98 -22.20 -28.25
N ALA A 12 -3.10 -21.29 -28.67
CA ALA A 12 -2.07 -21.58 -29.68
C ALA A 12 -0.66 -21.34 -29.11
N GLY A 13 -0.24 -22.23 -28.22
CA GLY A 13 1.14 -22.29 -27.70
C GLY A 13 1.53 -23.69 -27.23
N LEU A 14 0.84 -24.74 -27.68
CA LEU A 14 1.28 -26.13 -27.53
C LEU A 14 2.12 -26.51 -28.75
N ARG A 15 3.44 -26.64 -28.56
CA ARG A 15 4.23 -27.61 -29.33
C ARG A 15 5.00 -28.49 -28.35
N LEU A 16 4.62 -29.76 -28.37
CA LEU A 16 5.33 -30.91 -27.82
C LEU A 16 6.74 -31.02 -28.43
N ASN A 17 7.73 -31.33 -27.59
CA ASN A 17 8.73 -32.35 -27.92
C ASN A 17 9.28 -32.99 -26.64
N ASN A 18 9.49 -34.30 -26.73
CA ASN A 18 9.68 -35.30 -25.67
C ASN A 18 11.04 -35.22 -24.93
N ASP A 19 11.08 -35.92 -23.77
CA ASP A 19 12.22 -36.39 -22.93
C ASP A 19 12.60 -35.59 -21.64
N PRO A 20 13.08 -36.25 -20.55
CA PRO A 20 12.24 -36.58 -19.39
C PRO A 20 12.62 -35.87 -18.07
N VAL A 21 11.61 -35.79 -17.19
CA VAL A 21 11.61 -35.65 -15.71
C VAL A 21 12.81 -34.92 -15.06
N ARG A 22 12.54 -33.70 -14.57
CA ARG A 22 13.18 -33.15 -13.36
C ARG A 22 12.11 -32.52 -12.47
N LEU A 23 11.81 -33.18 -11.34
CA LEU A 23 11.21 -32.57 -10.15
C LEU A 23 12.13 -31.45 -9.69
N TRP A 24 11.73 -30.17 -9.69
CA TRP A 24 12.12 -29.15 -8.69
C TRP A 24 11.19 -27.92 -8.84
N GLU A 25 10.71 -27.44 -7.69
CA GLU A 25 10.21 -26.08 -7.43
C GLU A 25 8.81 -25.70 -7.96
N GLU A 26 7.79 -26.22 -7.25
CA GLU A 26 6.52 -25.49 -7.10
C GLU A 26 6.77 -24.20 -6.31
N HIS A 27 6.91 -23.08 -7.02
CA HIS A 27 6.67 -21.76 -6.44
C HIS A 27 5.19 -21.67 -6.00
N PRO A 28 4.85 -20.98 -4.90
CA PRO A 28 3.46 -20.77 -4.54
C PRO A 28 2.86 -19.78 -5.54
N ALA A 29 2.35 -20.30 -6.65
CA ALA A 29 1.39 -19.60 -7.48
C ALA A 29 0.12 -19.45 -6.64
N SER A 30 -0.22 -18.21 -6.26
CA SER A 30 -1.63 -17.84 -6.17
C SER A 30 -2.24 -18.24 -7.50
N THR A 31 -3.14 -19.21 -7.49
CA THR A 31 -3.60 -19.86 -8.72
C THR A 31 -4.32 -18.81 -9.57
N ALA A 32 -4.23 -18.92 -10.89
CA ALA A 32 -4.96 -18.03 -11.81
C ALA A 32 -6.47 -17.94 -11.50
N GLU A 33 -7.00 -18.96 -10.81
CA GLU A 33 -8.35 -19.05 -10.28
C GLU A 33 -8.63 -18.01 -9.18
N GLU A 34 -7.68 -17.76 -8.25
CA GLU A 34 -7.78 -16.73 -7.20
C GLU A 34 -7.81 -15.31 -7.80
N LEU A 35 -6.96 -15.05 -8.79
CA LEU A 35 -6.95 -13.78 -9.53
C LEU A 35 -8.27 -13.56 -10.27
N GLN A 36 -8.82 -14.63 -10.87
CA GLN A 36 -10.07 -14.59 -11.61
C GLN A 36 -11.28 -14.38 -10.70
N GLU A 37 -11.28 -14.95 -9.49
CA GLU A 37 -12.35 -14.74 -8.51
C GLU A 37 -12.32 -13.32 -7.92
N LEU A 38 -11.13 -12.76 -7.66
CA LEU A 38 -10.97 -11.39 -7.20
C LEU A 38 -11.42 -10.38 -8.28
N LEU A 39 -11.00 -10.58 -9.53
CA LEU A 39 -11.45 -9.78 -10.69
C LEU A 39 -12.96 -9.87 -10.89
N THR A 40 -13.54 -11.07 -10.75
CA THR A 40 -14.98 -11.29 -10.91
C THR A 40 -15.78 -10.59 -9.80
N SER A 41 -15.31 -10.63 -8.55
CA SER A 41 -15.95 -9.93 -7.43
C SER A 41 -15.96 -8.40 -7.60
N MET A 42 -14.89 -7.85 -8.18
CA MET A 42 -14.76 -6.40 -8.42
C MET A 42 -15.60 -5.92 -9.62
N ILE A 43 -15.81 -6.79 -10.63
CA ILE A 43 -16.67 -6.50 -11.79
C ILE A 43 -18.15 -6.52 -11.40
N VAL A 44 -18.56 -7.41 -10.50
CA VAL A 44 -19.96 -7.51 -10.03
C VAL A 44 -20.37 -6.29 -9.19
N GLU A 45 -19.47 -5.66 -8.44
CA GLU A 45 -19.73 -4.41 -7.72
C GLU A 45 -19.88 -3.17 -8.64
N ALA A 46 -19.47 -3.25 -9.91
CA ALA A 46 -19.40 -2.10 -10.83
C ALA A 46 -20.60 -1.97 -11.80
N GLY A 47 -21.57 -2.88 -11.78
CA GLY A 47 -22.61 -2.95 -12.82
C GLY A 47 -23.97 -2.38 -12.44
N THR A 48 -24.32 -1.19 -12.97
CA THR A 48 -25.50 -0.94 -13.85
C THR A 48 -25.64 0.56 -14.15
N VAL A 49 -25.30 1.01 -15.37
CA VAL A 49 -25.86 2.27 -15.94
C VAL A 49 -26.05 2.13 -17.46
N GLN A 50 -27.27 2.39 -17.91
CA GLN A 50 -27.67 2.48 -19.32
C GLN A 50 -27.27 3.82 -19.95
N VAL A 51 -26.89 3.81 -21.23
CA VAL A 51 -26.53 5.00 -22.03
C VAL A 51 -27.70 5.42 -22.93
N PRO A 52 -28.03 6.72 -23.02
CA PRO A 52 -28.69 7.26 -24.21
C PRO A 52 -27.76 8.19 -25.01
N HIS A 53 -27.72 7.96 -26.32
CA HIS A 53 -27.11 8.84 -27.32
C HIS A 53 -27.85 10.18 -27.47
N LYS A 54 -27.11 11.26 -27.74
CA LYS A 54 -27.41 12.19 -28.84
C LYS A 54 -26.24 13.12 -29.21
N ALA A 55 -26.28 13.51 -30.48
CA ALA A 55 -25.20 14.04 -31.31
C ALA A 55 -24.92 15.55 -31.16
N GLY A 56 -23.67 15.95 -31.43
CA GLY A 56 -23.24 17.34 -31.62
C GLY A 56 -21.76 17.44 -32.04
N GLY A 57 -21.54 17.75 -33.32
CA GLY A 57 -20.30 18.11 -34.05
C GLY A 57 -18.91 18.08 -33.39
N ALA A 58 -18.04 17.20 -33.92
CA ALA A 58 -16.67 16.93 -33.46
C ALA A 58 -15.66 18.10 -33.57
N GLU A 59 -15.90 19.12 -34.40
CA GLU A 59 -14.90 20.19 -34.63
C GLU A 59 -14.98 21.36 -33.62
N ALA A 60 -16.16 21.62 -33.04
CA ALA A 60 -16.29 22.68 -32.02
C ALA A 60 -15.72 22.25 -30.65
N GLN A 61 -15.80 20.95 -30.32
CA GLN A 61 -15.21 20.38 -29.11
C GLN A 61 -13.67 20.37 -29.15
N GLU A 62 -13.05 20.28 -30.33
CA GLU A 62 -11.59 20.18 -30.43
C GLU A 62 -10.88 21.51 -30.16
N VAL A 63 -11.49 22.64 -30.57
CA VAL A 63 -10.94 23.98 -30.32
C VAL A 63 -11.06 24.38 -28.85
N GLU A 64 -12.16 23.98 -28.19
CA GLU A 64 -12.40 24.24 -26.78
C GLU A 64 -11.52 23.34 -25.89
N LEU A 65 -11.31 22.07 -26.28
CA LEU A 65 -10.30 21.20 -25.65
C LEU A 65 -8.88 21.76 -25.78
N ARG A 66 -8.49 22.31 -26.93
CA ARG A 66 -7.14 22.87 -27.12
C ARG A 66 -6.89 24.12 -26.26
N LYS A 67 -7.92 24.96 -26.04
CA LYS A 67 -7.83 26.09 -25.09
C LYS A 67 -7.76 25.63 -23.63
N VAL A 68 -8.58 24.65 -23.23
CA VAL A 68 -8.55 24.06 -21.89
C VAL A 68 -7.21 23.34 -21.62
N VAL A 69 -6.62 22.70 -22.62
CA VAL A 69 -5.29 22.08 -22.55
C VAL A 69 -4.16 23.12 -22.46
N ALA A 70 -4.31 24.28 -23.09
CA ALA A 70 -3.34 25.38 -23.02
C ALA A 70 -3.36 26.10 -21.66
N ASP A 71 -4.54 26.30 -21.07
CA ASP A 71 -4.68 26.99 -19.78
C ASP A 71 -4.33 26.09 -18.57
N MET A 72 -4.40 24.76 -18.71
CA MET A 72 -3.95 23.80 -17.68
C MET A 72 -2.42 23.62 -17.58
N ARG A 73 -1.60 24.30 -18.40
CA ARG A 73 -0.13 24.11 -18.42
C ARG A 73 0.64 24.83 -17.31
N LYS A 74 0.13 25.92 -16.74
CA LYS A 74 0.95 26.80 -15.88
C LYS A 74 1.46 26.18 -14.56
N PRO A 75 0.75 25.25 -13.89
CA PRO A 75 1.30 24.49 -12.76
C PRO A 75 1.91 23.12 -13.15
N LYS A 76 1.57 22.60 -14.34
CA LYS A 76 2.06 21.33 -14.89
C LYS A 76 3.55 21.38 -15.24
N ASP A 77 4.05 22.55 -15.60
CA ASP A 77 5.40 22.71 -16.12
C ASP A 77 6.48 22.48 -15.05
N LEU A 78 6.25 22.69 -13.76
CA LEU A 78 7.30 22.45 -12.75
C LEU A 78 7.50 20.97 -12.44
N LEU A 79 6.41 20.19 -12.36
CA LEU A 79 6.46 18.75 -12.08
C LEU A 79 6.75 17.92 -13.33
N ALA A 80 6.16 18.26 -14.47
CA ALA A 80 6.50 17.64 -15.74
C ALA A 80 7.95 17.98 -16.14
N ASN A 81 8.45 19.20 -15.89
CA ASN A 81 9.87 19.50 -16.11
C ASN A 81 10.77 18.82 -15.08
N MET A 82 10.38 18.66 -13.80
CA MET A 82 11.18 17.84 -12.87
C MET A 82 11.30 16.41 -13.37
N ILE A 83 10.19 15.76 -13.69
CA ILE A 83 10.17 14.38 -14.20
C ILE A 83 10.93 14.29 -15.54
N HIS A 84 10.75 15.26 -16.44
CA HIS A 84 11.44 15.32 -17.73
C HIS A 84 12.94 15.66 -17.64
N THR A 85 13.36 16.43 -16.63
CA THR A 85 14.77 16.74 -16.38
C THR A 85 15.48 15.52 -15.76
N ILE A 86 14.79 14.74 -14.93
CA ILE A 86 15.26 13.43 -14.43
C ILE A 86 15.37 12.45 -15.61
N TRP A 87 14.36 12.40 -16.48
CA TRP A 87 14.28 11.50 -17.65
C TRP A 87 15.46 11.57 -18.63
N GLN A 88 16.27 12.64 -18.60
CA GLN A 88 17.37 12.84 -19.57
C GLN A 88 18.76 12.36 -19.12
N SER A 89 18.96 11.85 -17.90
CA SER A 89 20.27 11.33 -17.47
C SER A 89 20.47 9.85 -17.83
N SER A 90 21.68 9.44 -18.25
CA SER A 90 21.93 8.08 -18.76
C SER A 90 22.02 6.99 -17.68
N SER A 91 22.29 7.35 -16.42
CA SER A 91 22.32 6.43 -15.27
C SER A 91 20.93 6.06 -14.74
N THR A 92 19.88 6.80 -15.12
CA THR A 92 18.53 6.63 -14.58
C THR A 92 17.61 5.77 -15.46
N LYS A 93 18.07 5.31 -16.63
CA LYS A 93 17.23 4.56 -17.59
C LYS A 93 16.53 3.34 -16.97
N ARG A 94 17.21 2.59 -16.09
CA ARG A 94 16.64 1.40 -15.46
C ARG A 94 15.59 1.74 -14.41
N CYS A 95 15.86 2.74 -13.55
CA CYS A 95 14.84 3.26 -12.62
C CYS A 95 13.61 3.77 -13.39
N HIS A 96 13.82 4.52 -14.48
CA HIS A 96 12.72 5.01 -15.31
C HIS A 96 11.86 3.89 -15.87
N GLN A 97 12.46 2.84 -16.41
CA GLN A 97 11.71 1.67 -16.90
C GLN A 97 10.87 1.03 -15.80
N GLN A 98 11.41 0.89 -14.59
CA GLN A 98 10.67 0.33 -13.45
C GLN A 98 9.54 1.26 -13.00
N LEU A 99 9.77 2.57 -12.94
CA LEU A 99 8.75 3.57 -12.62
C LEU A 99 7.62 3.56 -13.67
N GLU A 100 7.97 3.58 -14.96
CA GLU A 100 7.00 3.51 -16.07
C GLU A 100 6.17 2.24 -16.02
N GLN A 101 6.77 1.11 -15.68
CA GLN A 101 6.06 -0.16 -15.53
C GLN A 101 5.03 -0.11 -14.39
N VAL A 102 5.40 0.41 -13.21
CA VAL A 102 4.45 0.61 -12.10
C VAL A 102 3.36 1.60 -12.51
N MET A 103 3.73 2.74 -13.08
CA MET A 103 2.79 3.78 -13.48
C MET A 103 1.80 3.28 -14.53
N GLY A 104 2.26 2.52 -15.53
CA GLY A 104 1.43 1.94 -16.57
C GLY A 104 0.40 0.97 -16.00
N ASN A 105 0.85 0.00 -15.19
CA ASN A 105 -0.03 -0.98 -14.54
C ASN A 105 -1.08 -0.32 -13.63
N LEU A 106 -0.67 0.66 -12.82
CA LEU A 106 -1.59 1.39 -11.94
C LEU A 106 -2.59 2.26 -12.72
N THR A 107 -2.16 2.89 -13.81
CA THR A 107 -3.04 3.72 -14.64
C THR A 107 -4.11 2.86 -15.29
N LEU A 108 -3.72 1.75 -15.94
CA LEU A 108 -4.65 0.81 -16.58
C LEU A 108 -5.64 0.22 -15.56
N THR A 109 -5.15 -0.14 -14.37
CA THR A 109 -6.02 -0.67 -13.30
C THR A 109 -7.03 0.39 -12.83
N CYS A 110 -6.58 1.62 -12.59
CA CYS A 110 -7.47 2.71 -12.22
C CYS A 110 -8.54 2.98 -13.29
N GLU A 111 -8.15 3.00 -14.57
CA GLU A 111 -9.07 3.23 -15.69
C GLU A 111 -10.13 2.13 -15.80
N GLY A 112 -9.74 0.87 -15.56
CA GLY A 112 -10.66 -0.27 -15.51
C GLY A 112 -11.67 -0.18 -14.37
N LEU A 113 -11.27 0.39 -13.22
CA LEU A 113 -12.12 0.51 -12.03
C LEU A 113 -13.02 1.75 -12.02
N GLN A 114 -12.71 2.76 -12.84
CA GLN A 114 -13.46 4.02 -12.92
C GLN A 114 -13.84 4.62 -11.55
N PRO A 115 -12.85 4.88 -10.66
CA PRO A 115 -13.13 5.35 -9.32
C PRO A 115 -13.79 6.73 -9.34
N LYS A 116 -14.69 6.94 -8.38
CA LYS A 116 -15.32 8.24 -8.13
C LYS A 116 -14.56 9.00 -7.06
N THR A 117 -14.58 10.33 -7.11
CA THR A 117 -14.11 11.20 -6.03
C THR A 117 -15.06 11.13 -4.83
N ASP A 118 -14.58 11.48 -3.62
CA ASP A 118 -15.45 11.62 -2.44
C ASP A 118 -16.46 12.74 -2.67
N TRP A 119 -17.73 12.41 -2.47
CA TRP A 119 -18.88 13.30 -2.62
C TRP A 119 -18.77 14.58 -1.80
N ILE A 120 -17.97 14.57 -0.72
CA ILE A 120 -17.75 15.77 0.10
C ILE A 120 -17.18 16.94 -0.70
N LEU A 121 -16.49 16.65 -1.81
CA LEU A 121 -15.88 17.64 -2.68
C LEU A 121 -16.90 18.32 -3.60
N ASP A 122 -18.08 17.73 -3.77
CA ASP A 122 -19.16 18.30 -4.60
C ASP A 122 -19.76 19.57 -3.96
N TYR A 123 -19.55 19.77 -2.66
CA TYR A 123 -20.04 20.95 -1.92
C TYR A 123 -19.08 22.14 -1.98
N TYR A 124 -17.95 22.01 -2.68
CA TYR A 124 -16.99 23.10 -2.81
C TYR A 124 -17.44 24.14 -3.82
N ALA A 125 -17.48 25.41 -3.41
CA ALA A 125 -17.99 26.52 -4.23
C ALA A 125 -17.23 26.73 -5.55
N SER A 126 -15.96 26.31 -5.60
CA SER A 126 -15.11 26.35 -6.79
C SER A 126 -14.68 24.92 -7.15
N PRO A 127 -15.53 24.12 -7.82
CA PRO A 127 -15.28 22.70 -8.02
C PRO A 127 -13.89 22.46 -8.61
N LEU A 128 -13.08 21.68 -7.90
CA LEU A 128 -11.78 21.25 -8.41
C LEU A 128 -11.99 20.38 -9.65
N PRO A 129 -11.12 20.48 -10.67
CA PRO A 129 -11.20 19.59 -11.81
C PRO A 129 -11.12 18.13 -11.37
N ASN A 130 -11.89 17.26 -12.02
CA ASN A 130 -11.84 15.83 -11.75
C ASN A 130 -10.44 15.29 -12.01
N LYS A 131 -9.97 14.45 -11.08
CA LYS A 131 -8.69 13.76 -11.22
C LYS A 131 -8.81 12.66 -12.27
N THR A 132 -7.83 12.61 -13.17
CA THR A 132 -7.67 11.46 -14.07
C THR A 132 -6.78 10.39 -13.43
N CYS A 133 -6.91 9.14 -13.87
CA CYS A 133 -6.04 8.05 -13.41
C CYS A 133 -4.57 8.36 -13.63
N THR A 134 -4.19 8.89 -14.79
CA THR A 134 -2.80 9.31 -15.06
C THR A 134 -2.31 10.37 -14.07
N GLN A 135 -3.13 11.41 -13.80
CA GLN A 135 -2.77 12.46 -12.85
C GLN A 135 -2.59 11.91 -11.44
N SER A 136 -3.54 11.08 -10.97
CA SER A 136 -3.46 10.48 -9.65
C SER A 136 -2.28 9.53 -9.49
N VAL A 137 -1.96 8.75 -10.52
CA VAL A 137 -0.77 7.89 -10.50
C VAL A 137 0.51 8.74 -10.47
N SER A 138 0.59 9.85 -11.21
CA SER A 138 1.71 10.79 -11.09
C SER A 138 1.83 11.39 -9.69
N ASP A 139 0.70 11.72 -9.04
CA ASP A 139 0.68 12.28 -7.69
C ASP A 139 1.34 11.33 -6.65
N ILE A 140 1.28 10.01 -6.87
CA ILE A 140 1.93 8.99 -6.02
C ILE A 140 3.44 9.24 -5.93
N PHE A 141 4.11 9.41 -7.06
CA PHE A 141 5.57 9.55 -7.12
C PHE A 141 6.02 10.99 -6.84
N ALA A 142 5.21 11.96 -7.24
CA ALA A 142 5.50 13.38 -7.05
C ALA A 142 5.39 13.83 -5.59
N SER A 143 4.36 13.35 -4.89
CA SER A 143 3.92 13.94 -3.62
C SER A 143 3.45 12.91 -2.59
N GLY A 144 3.83 11.64 -2.76
CA GLY A 144 3.33 10.53 -1.94
C GLY A 144 3.39 10.77 -0.43
N ASP A 145 4.53 11.18 0.12
CA ASP A 145 4.66 11.44 1.57
C ASP A 145 3.76 12.61 2.03
N GLU A 146 3.70 13.69 1.24
CA GLU A 146 2.83 14.84 1.52
C GLU A 146 1.35 14.44 1.48
N LEU A 147 0.95 13.62 0.51
CA LEU A 147 -0.42 13.11 0.42
C LEU A 147 -0.77 12.26 1.64
N VAL A 148 0.11 11.37 2.10
CA VAL A 148 -0.16 10.58 3.31
C VAL A 148 -0.33 11.48 4.54
N SER A 149 0.35 12.62 4.61
CA SER A 149 0.15 13.59 5.70
C SER A 149 -1.29 14.12 5.78
N ILE A 150 -2.03 14.15 4.65
CA ILE A 150 -3.41 14.61 4.58
C ILE A 150 -4.40 13.68 5.29
N LEU A 151 -4.03 12.43 5.58
CA LEU A 151 -4.84 11.56 6.43
C LEU A 151 -5.07 12.14 7.85
N GLN A 152 -4.26 13.11 8.27
CA GLN A 152 -4.44 13.83 9.54
C GLN A 152 -5.53 14.90 9.47
N VAL A 153 -5.94 15.31 8.27
CA VAL A 153 -6.95 16.34 8.06
C VAL A 153 -8.33 15.73 8.28
N SER A 154 -9.08 16.26 9.25
CA SER A 154 -10.41 15.77 9.55
C SER A 154 -11.37 16.01 8.39
N ARG A 155 -12.25 15.04 8.14
CA ARG A 155 -13.31 15.17 7.11
C ARG A 155 -14.22 16.37 7.39
N SER A 156 -14.45 16.70 8.67
CA SER A 156 -15.23 17.88 9.08
C SER A 156 -14.57 19.20 8.69
N ALA A 157 -13.24 19.33 8.86
CA ALA A 157 -12.52 20.54 8.46
C ALA A 157 -12.58 20.76 6.95
N VAL A 158 -12.52 19.68 6.16
CA VAL A 158 -12.70 19.74 4.71
C VAL A 158 -14.14 20.13 4.37
N ALA A 159 -15.14 19.52 5.02
CA ALA A 159 -16.56 19.84 4.79
C ALA A 159 -16.91 21.30 5.13
N SER A 160 -16.28 21.86 6.18
CA SER A 160 -16.49 23.24 6.60
C SER A 160 -15.64 24.25 5.84
N LEU A 161 -14.85 23.81 4.86
CA LEU A 161 -13.91 24.64 4.11
C LEU A 161 -12.88 25.36 5.00
N ASP A 162 -12.56 24.79 6.17
CA ASP A 162 -11.59 25.32 7.14
C ASP A 162 -10.18 24.78 6.86
N VAL A 163 -9.79 24.79 5.59
CA VAL A 163 -8.48 24.32 5.11
C VAL A 163 -8.03 25.18 3.93
N SER A 164 -6.72 25.24 3.69
CA SER A 164 -6.19 25.94 2.52
C SER A 164 -6.57 25.24 1.20
N ASP A 165 -6.62 25.99 0.10
CA ASP A 165 -6.81 25.45 -1.26
C ASP A 165 -5.83 24.32 -1.60
N GLU A 166 -4.58 24.45 -1.16
CA GLU A 166 -3.54 23.44 -1.35
C GLU A 166 -3.88 22.13 -0.61
N THR A 167 -4.33 22.25 0.64
CA THR A 167 -4.78 21.10 1.44
C THR A 167 -6.00 20.46 0.82
N PHE A 168 -6.93 21.26 0.29
CA PHE A 168 -8.11 20.78 -0.41
C PHE A 168 -7.75 19.97 -1.68
N ARG A 169 -6.79 20.47 -2.50
CA ARG A 169 -6.28 19.74 -3.68
C ARG A 169 -5.58 18.44 -3.32
N ARG A 170 -4.74 18.43 -2.28
CA ARG A 170 -4.09 17.21 -1.81
C ARG A 170 -5.10 16.22 -1.23
N TYR A 171 -6.14 16.70 -0.56
CA TYR A 171 -7.24 15.86 -0.08
C TYR A 171 -8.00 15.22 -1.23
N GLN A 172 -8.33 15.96 -2.29
CA GLN A 172 -8.94 15.40 -3.49
C GLN A 172 -8.06 14.28 -4.09
N ALA A 173 -6.75 14.54 -4.26
CA ALA A 173 -5.82 13.56 -4.81
C ALA A 173 -5.76 12.28 -3.96
N LEU A 174 -5.58 12.42 -2.65
CA LEU A 174 -5.54 11.30 -1.72
C LEU A 174 -6.87 10.53 -1.70
N SER A 175 -8.00 11.25 -1.66
CA SER A 175 -9.33 10.66 -1.63
C SER A 175 -9.59 9.81 -2.87
N PHE A 176 -9.27 10.35 -4.05
CA PHE A 176 -9.36 9.60 -5.30
C PHE A 176 -8.49 8.34 -5.29
N LEU A 177 -7.23 8.45 -4.86
CA LEU A 177 -6.31 7.31 -4.74
C LEU A 177 -6.88 6.23 -3.82
N ARG A 178 -7.38 6.60 -2.64
CA ARG A 178 -7.89 5.64 -1.65
C ARG A 178 -9.07 4.83 -2.16
N ASN A 179 -9.93 5.41 -3.01
CA ASN A 179 -11.16 4.77 -3.47
C ASN A 179 -10.92 3.52 -4.33
N TRP A 180 -9.73 3.36 -4.90
CA TRP A 180 -9.36 2.17 -5.67
C TRP A 180 -8.10 1.48 -5.15
N LEU A 181 -7.08 2.23 -4.71
CA LEU A 181 -5.78 1.67 -4.38
C LEU A 181 -5.82 0.77 -3.14
N VAL A 182 -6.64 1.11 -2.13
CA VAL A 182 -6.85 0.28 -0.93
C VAL A 182 -7.51 -1.06 -1.29
N LYS A 183 -8.35 -1.11 -2.33
CA LYS A 183 -8.94 -2.37 -2.78
C LYS A 183 -7.91 -3.30 -3.39
N LEU A 184 -6.86 -2.76 -3.99
CA LEU A 184 -5.75 -3.53 -4.58
C LEU A 184 -4.82 -4.16 -3.54
N THR A 185 -4.99 -3.82 -2.27
CA THR A 185 -4.22 -4.40 -1.16
C THR A 185 -4.93 -5.54 -0.46
N ARG A 186 -6.12 -5.93 -0.92
CA ARG A 186 -6.90 -7.00 -0.33
C ARG A 186 -6.19 -8.35 -0.55
N THR A 187 -6.11 -9.11 0.52
CA THR A 187 -5.63 -10.50 0.56
C THR A 187 -6.73 -11.40 1.11
N HIS A 188 -6.76 -12.66 0.69
CA HIS A 188 -7.70 -13.65 1.22
C HIS A 188 -7.56 -13.81 2.75
N HIS A 189 -6.32 -13.91 3.23
CA HIS A 189 -5.97 -14.01 4.65
C HIS A 189 -5.76 -12.65 5.31
N HIS A 190 -5.61 -12.61 6.64
CA HIS A 190 -5.08 -11.42 7.31
C HIS A 190 -3.68 -11.11 6.78
N ALA A 191 -3.21 -9.88 6.89
CA ALA A 191 -1.93 -9.50 6.30
C ALA A 191 -0.88 -9.23 7.38
N LEU A 192 0.36 -9.61 7.13
CA LEU A 192 1.51 -9.26 7.97
C LEU A 192 2.47 -8.31 7.25
N ILE A 193 3.21 -7.54 8.04
CA ILE A 193 4.27 -6.63 7.60
C ILE A 193 5.63 -7.17 8.04
N TRP A 194 6.70 -6.83 7.32
CA TRP A 194 7.98 -7.48 7.54
C TRP A 194 9.18 -6.65 7.12
N ALA A 195 10.35 -6.93 7.71
CA ALA A 195 11.62 -6.33 7.33
C ALA A 195 12.79 -7.30 7.51
N GLY A 196 13.65 -7.39 6.49
CA GLY A 196 14.88 -8.19 6.58
C GLY A 196 14.76 -9.61 6.07
N PHE A 197 13.90 -9.85 5.09
CA PHE A 197 13.80 -11.11 4.37
C PHE A 197 14.20 -10.93 2.92
N TRP A 198 15.09 -11.79 2.43
CA TRP A 198 15.60 -11.79 1.06
C TRP A 198 16.14 -13.17 0.71
N ASP A 199 16.15 -13.49 -0.58
CA ASP A 199 16.73 -14.74 -1.06
C ASP A 199 18.25 -14.60 -1.26
N GLY A 200 18.99 -15.66 -0.99
CA GLY A 200 20.46 -15.65 -1.02
C GLY A 200 21.16 -15.57 0.35
N ASP A 201 20.42 -15.61 1.46
CA ASP A 201 21.01 -15.84 2.78
C ASP A 201 21.67 -17.23 2.85
N PRO A 202 22.99 -17.34 3.11
CA PRO A 202 23.70 -18.62 3.19
C PRO A 202 23.11 -19.56 4.25
N GLN A 203 22.54 -19.01 5.32
CA GLN A 203 21.95 -19.81 6.41
C GLN A 203 20.48 -20.20 6.13
N LYS A 204 19.89 -19.70 5.03
CA LYS A 204 18.48 -19.88 4.65
C LYS A 204 17.50 -19.59 5.81
N ARG A 205 17.87 -18.73 6.77
CA ARG A 205 17.03 -18.36 7.92
C ARG A 205 16.08 -17.22 7.57
N THR A 206 16.44 -16.42 6.58
CA THR A 206 15.81 -15.12 6.29
C THR A 206 15.23 -15.07 4.88
N THR A 207 14.91 -16.22 4.28
CA THR A 207 14.43 -16.31 2.88
C THR A 207 12.98 -15.88 2.76
N LYS A 208 12.57 -15.44 1.56
CA LYS A 208 11.15 -15.14 1.27
C LYS A 208 10.28 -16.39 1.42
N GLY A 209 10.81 -17.57 1.09
CA GLY A 209 10.12 -18.85 1.28
C GLY A 209 9.75 -19.15 2.74
N LYS A 210 10.67 -18.92 3.69
CA LYS A 210 10.37 -19.09 5.12
C LYS A 210 9.34 -18.09 5.63
N LEU A 211 9.44 -16.85 5.19
CA LEU A 211 8.47 -15.81 5.49
C LEU A 211 7.07 -16.21 5.00
N SER A 212 6.95 -16.68 3.76
CA SER A 212 5.68 -17.13 3.18
C SER A 212 5.09 -18.33 3.93
N ASN A 213 5.92 -19.34 4.24
CA ASN A 213 5.48 -20.51 5.00
C ASN A 213 4.98 -20.14 6.39
N PHE A 214 5.72 -19.29 7.11
CA PHE A 214 5.29 -18.78 8.40
C PHE A 214 3.97 -18.02 8.31
N ALA A 215 3.82 -17.14 7.31
CA ALA A 215 2.60 -16.38 7.10
C ALA A 215 1.40 -17.33 6.95
N LYS A 216 1.52 -18.35 6.10
CA LYS A 216 0.48 -19.38 5.92
C LYS A 216 0.14 -20.11 7.21
N SER A 217 1.14 -20.50 8.00
CA SER A 217 0.94 -21.21 9.27
C SER A 217 0.18 -20.39 10.32
N VAL A 218 0.19 -19.05 10.23
CA VAL A 218 -0.59 -18.18 11.12
C VAL A 218 -1.88 -17.66 10.46
N GLU A 219 -2.30 -18.24 9.33
CA GLU A 219 -3.45 -17.78 8.51
C GLU A 219 -3.32 -16.31 8.08
N HIS A 220 -2.10 -15.92 7.69
CA HIS A 220 -1.78 -14.62 7.13
C HIS A 220 -1.16 -14.72 5.72
N ALA A 221 -1.22 -13.62 5.00
CA ALA A 221 -0.52 -13.37 3.76
C ALA A 221 0.61 -12.35 4.01
N THR A 222 1.70 -12.50 3.28
CA THR A 222 2.72 -11.46 3.18
C THR A 222 2.15 -10.34 2.33
N MET A 223 1.72 -9.25 2.97
CA MET A 223 0.99 -8.16 2.31
C MET A 223 1.58 -7.73 0.96
N HIS A 224 2.90 -7.63 0.92
CA HIS A 224 3.69 -7.71 -0.30
C HIS A 224 4.51 -9.01 -0.25
N PRO A 225 4.50 -9.86 -1.29
CA PRO A 225 3.87 -9.64 -2.60
C PRO A 225 2.44 -10.20 -2.77
N ASP A 226 1.78 -10.72 -1.73
CA ASP A 226 0.52 -11.48 -1.90
C ASP A 226 -0.72 -10.63 -2.20
N SER A 227 -0.57 -9.32 -2.40
CA SER A 227 -1.64 -8.43 -2.87
C SER A 227 -1.40 -7.98 -4.32
N PHE A 228 -2.45 -7.63 -5.06
CA PHE A 228 -2.32 -7.14 -6.43
C PHE A 228 -1.35 -5.95 -6.54
N LEU A 229 -1.48 -4.96 -5.63
CA LEU A 229 -0.55 -3.85 -5.57
C LEU A 229 0.90 -4.32 -5.31
N GLY A 230 1.08 -5.29 -4.41
CA GLY A 230 2.38 -5.91 -4.15
C GLY A 230 2.97 -6.59 -5.38
N GLN A 231 2.16 -7.35 -6.14
CA GLN A 231 2.60 -8.01 -7.38
C GLN A 231 3.01 -7.01 -8.46
N VAL A 232 2.31 -5.87 -8.59
CA VAL A 232 2.70 -4.80 -9.52
C VAL A 232 4.07 -4.21 -9.16
N ILE A 233 4.33 -4.01 -7.87
CA ILE A 233 5.60 -3.50 -7.35
C ILE A 233 6.71 -4.54 -7.55
N GLU A 234 6.46 -5.81 -7.20
CA GLU A 234 7.43 -6.89 -7.36
C GLU A 234 7.77 -7.16 -8.83
N GLY A 235 6.77 -7.15 -9.72
CA GLY A 235 6.95 -7.26 -11.16
C GLY A 235 7.79 -6.13 -11.76
N SER A 236 7.90 -5.01 -11.05
CA SER A 236 8.76 -3.87 -11.38
C SER A 236 10.06 -3.85 -10.56
N GLN A 237 10.49 -5.03 -10.08
CA GLN A 237 11.73 -5.27 -9.33
C GLN A 237 11.85 -4.43 -8.05
N ASN A 238 10.71 -4.08 -7.41
CA ASN A 238 10.69 -3.27 -6.18
C ASN A 238 11.37 -1.90 -6.32
N LEU A 239 11.48 -1.38 -7.55
CA LEU A 239 12.20 -0.14 -7.86
C LEU A 239 13.68 -0.17 -7.41
N ASP A 240 14.33 -1.33 -7.43
CA ASP A 240 15.71 -1.51 -6.94
C ASP A 240 16.72 -0.55 -7.60
N ALA A 241 16.53 -0.22 -8.88
CA ALA A 241 17.38 0.70 -9.63
C ALA A 241 17.17 2.18 -9.25
N CYS A 242 16.10 2.51 -8.53
CA CYS A 242 15.82 3.87 -8.08
C CYS A 242 16.53 4.25 -6.77
N TYR A 243 17.42 3.39 -6.27
CA TYR A 243 18.20 3.64 -5.05
C TYR A 243 19.64 4.10 -5.33
N GLU A 244 19.95 4.44 -6.58
CA GLU A 244 21.31 4.83 -7.01
C GLU A 244 21.61 6.33 -6.81
N ASP A 245 20.60 7.20 -6.81
CA ASP A 245 20.77 8.65 -6.63
C ASP A 245 19.66 9.28 -5.76
N ALA A 246 19.95 10.45 -5.18
CA ALA A 246 19.07 11.09 -4.21
C ALA A 246 17.68 11.45 -4.76
N GLN A 247 17.58 11.74 -6.06
CA GLN A 247 16.34 12.19 -6.67
C GLN A 247 15.41 11.01 -6.95
N THR A 248 15.95 9.92 -7.50
CA THR A 248 15.19 8.68 -7.70
C THR A 248 14.82 7.99 -6.38
N ILE A 249 15.68 8.11 -5.36
CA ILE A 249 15.37 7.65 -3.99
C ILE A 249 14.11 8.33 -3.45
N ALA A 250 13.96 9.64 -3.68
CA ALA A 250 12.78 10.38 -3.22
C ALA A 250 11.50 9.91 -3.91
N LEU A 251 11.54 9.62 -5.22
CA LEU A 251 10.40 9.08 -5.96
C LEU A 251 9.99 7.70 -5.44
N ALA A 252 10.96 6.81 -5.21
CA ALA A 252 10.72 5.50 -4.61
C ALA A 252 10.14 5.63 -3.20
N GLY A 253 10.65 6.54 -2.37
CA GLY A 253 10.13 6.81 -1.02
C GLY A 253 8.69 7.34 -1.02
N ASN A 254 8.32 8.17 -2.00
CA ASN A 254 6.95 8.62 -2.20
C ASN A 254 6.01 7.47 -2.58
N MET A 255 6.44 6.59 -3.51
CA MET A 255 5.70 5.38 -3.86
C MET A 255 5.49 4.49 -2.62
N TRP A 256 6.56 4.19 -1.87
CA TRP A 256 6.46 3.36 -0.67
C TRP A 256 5.58 3.98 0.41
N SER A 257 5.54 5.31 0.51
CA SER A 257 4.61 6.00 1.42
C SER A 257 3.15 5.70 1.07
N ILE A 258 2.78 5.78 -0.20
CA ILE A 258 1.41 5.51 -0.66
C ILE A 258 1.08 4.02 -0.64
N ALA A 259 2.01 3.15 -1.05
CA ALA A 259 1.81 1.70 -1.02
C ALA A 259 1.59 1.23 0.43
N SER A 260 2.50 1.58 1.34
CA SER A 260 2.38 1.25 2.78
C SER A 260 1.13 1.85 3.42
N MET A 261 0.74 3.06 2.99
CA MET A 261 -0.51 3.66 3.42
C MET A 261 -1.70 2.77 3.01
N SER A 262 -1.77 2.42 1.74
CA SER A 262 -2.87 1.63 1.18
C SER A 262 -2.96 0.25 1.81
N PHE A 263 -1.81 -0.38 1.98
CA PHE A 263 -1.59 -1.63 2.68
C PHE A 263 -2.21 -1.64 4.09
N VAL A 264 -1.79 -0.71 4.95
CA VAL A 264 -2.32 -0.61 6.32
C VAL A 264 -3.80 -0.23 6.34
N LEU A 265 -4.25 0.64 5.43
CA LEU A 265 -5.67 0.96 5.32
C LEU A 265 -6.50 -0.26 4.89
N GLY A 266 -5.95 -1.16 4.08
CA GLY A 266 -6.58 -2.44 3.73
C GLY A 266 -6.75 -3.35 4.93
N MET A 267 -5.73 -3.48 5.80
CA MET A 267 -5.87 -4.20 7.08
C MET A 267 -6.98 -3.60 7.95
N ARG A 268 -7.03 -2.26 8.01
CA ARG A 268 -8.07 -1.55 8.75
C ARG A 268 -9.47 -1.80 8.17
N GLU A 269 -9.65 -1.78 6.85
CA GLU A 269 -10.95 -2.05 6.21
C GLU A 269 -11.44 -3.48 6.49
N LYS A 270 -10.52 -4.44 6.61
CA LYS A 270 -10.82 -5.80 7.05
C LYS A 270 -11.08 -5.92 8.57
N ALA A 271 -11.00 -4.81 9.31
CA ALA A 271 -11.08 -4.77 10.76
C ALA A 271 -10.09 -5.74 11.45
N GLN A 272 -8.91 -5.94 10.86
CA GLN A 272 -7.93 -6.90 11.34
C GLN A 272 -7.50 -6.56 12.78
N GLY A 273 -7.78 -7.47 13.73
CA GLY A 273 -7.55 -7.23 15.16
C GLY A 273 -6.10 -7.29 15.61
N THR A 274 -5.22 -7.92 14.81
CA THR A 274 -3.80 -8.13 15.11
C THR A 274 -2.93 -7.78 13.90
N VAL A 275 -1.90 -6.95 14.08
CA VAL A 275 -0.87 -6.68 13.05
C VAL A 275 0.42 -7.37 13.46
N ILE A 276 0.86 -8.36 12.69
CA ILE A 276 2.12 -9.07 12.92
C ILE A 276 3.23 -8.34 12.14
N ALA A 277 4.29 -7.95 12.83
CA ALA A 277 5.49 -7.34 12.26
C ALA A 277 6.70 -8.26 12.46
N LEU A 278 7.16 -8.92 11.39
CA LEU A 278 8.33 -9.80 11.43
C LEU A 278 9.61 -8.99 11.16
N VAL A 279 10.55 -9.00 12.10
CA VAL A 279 11.77 -8.19 12.02
C VAL A 279 13.00 -9.07 12.08
N ASN A 280 13.86 -8.90 11.07
CA ASN A 280 15.17 -9.52 10.99
C ASN A 280 16.21 -8.50 10.51
N LYS A 281 16.28 -7.36 11.19
CA LYS A 281 17.24 -6.28 10.89
C LYS A 281 17.74 -5.64 12.18
N LYS A 282 19.03 -5.27 12.20
CA LYS A 282 19.59 -4.45 13.27
C LYS A 282 19.03 -3.04 13.19
N ILE A 283 18.89 -2.35 14.32
CA ILE A 283 18.45 -0.96 14.37
C ILE A 283 19.35 -0.04 13.54
N THR A 284 20.67 -0.30 13.56
CA THR A 284 21.71 0.44 12.83
C THR A 284 22.62 -0.51 12.05
N GLY A 285 23.38 0.03 11.10
CA GLY A 285 24.31 -0.73 10.25
C GLY A 285 23.91 -0.77 8.77
N GLU A 286 24.57 -1.65 8.02
CA GLU A 286 24.29 -1.88 6.61
C GLU A 286 22.90 -2.54 6.47
N ARG A 287 21.98 -1.87 5.74
CA ARG A 287 20.56 -2.27 5.61
C ARG A 287 19.77 -2.28 6.92
N ASN A 288 19.94 -1.25 7.72
CA ASN A 288 19.31 -1.14 9.03
C ASN A 288 17.76 -1.03 9.01
N LEU A 289 17.15 -1.34 10.16
CA LEU A 289 15.71 -1.28 10.38
C LEU A 289 15.19 0.16 10.31
N SER A 290 15.95 1.15 10.80
CA SER A 290 15.50 2.55 10.88
C SER A 290 15.19 3.18 9.53
N GLN A 291 15.77 2.63 8.45
CA GLN A 291 15.57 3.04 7.06
C GLN A 291 14.69 2.06 6.27
N SER A 292 14.13 1.04 6.92
CA SER A 292 13.26 0.06 6.24
C SER A 292 11.85 0.61 6.01
N VAL A 293 11.19 0.13 4.96
CA VAL A 293 9.78 0.44 4.64
C VAL A 293 8.87 0.23 5.86
N LEU A 294 9.09 -0.86 6.59
CA LEU A 294 8.41 -1.14 7.86
C LEU A 294 8.50 0.02 8.85
N SER A 295 9.72 0.49 9.13
CA SER A 295 9.95 1.54 10.11
C SER A 295 9.53 2.92 9.62
N THR A 296 9.73 3.24 8.33
CA THR A 296 9.57 4.61 7.81
C THR A 296 8.17 4.88 7.25
N HIS A 297 7.42 3.85 6.85
CA HIS A 297 6.14 4.02 6.16
C HIS A 297 5.01 3.21 6.78
N GLU A 298 5.21 1.92 7.07
CA GLU A 298 4.13 1.04 7.54
C GLU A 298 3.75 1.33 9.00
N ILE A 299 4.71 1.28 9.93
CA ILE A 299 4.44 1.54 11.37
C ILE A 299 3.90 2.96 11.61
N PRO A 300 4.44 4.03 11.00
CA PRO A 300 3.82 5.35 11.08
C PRO A 300 2.37 5.38 10.58
N THR A 301 2.05 4.63 9.53
CA THR A 301 0.67 4.55 9.02
C THR A 301 -0.21 3.75 9.98
N VAL A 302 0.28 2.68 10.60
CA VAL A 302 -0.46 1.96 11.65
C VAL A 302 -0.84 2.92 12.78
N GLY A 303 0.09 3.75 13.23
CA GLY A 303 -0.18 4.77 14.24
C GLY A 303 -1.26 5.78 13.80
N LEU A 304 -1.18 6.25 12.55
CA LEU A 304 -2.15 7.19 11.99
C LEU A 304 -3.54 6.56 11.82
N ALA A 305 -3.61 5.33 11.32
CA ALA A 305 -4.86 4.60 11.13
C ALA A 305 -5.52 4.24 12.47
N ALA A 306 -4.72 3.97 13.50
CA ALA A 306 -5.22 3.61 14.81
C ALA A 306 -5.74 4.81 15.61
N TRP A 307 -5.00 5.92 15.58
CA TRP A 307 -5.30 7.11 16.38
C TRP A 307 -6.00 8.22 15.58
N GLY A 308 -5.42 8.60 14.44
CA GLY A 308 -5.89 9.73 13.63
C GLY A 308 -7.23 9.49 12.94
N LEU A 309 -7.54 8.22 12.63
CA LEU A 309 -8.82 7.84 12.02
C LEU A 309 -9.81 7.21 13.00
N GLY A 310 -9.45 7.06 14.29
CA GLY A 310 -10.37 6.86 15.42
C GLY A 310 -11.17 5.54 15.54
N PHE A 311 -11.03 4.58 14.63
CA PHE A 311 -11.90 3.39 14.60
C PHE A 311 -11.19 2.03 14.60
N TRP A 312 -9.86 2.00 14.66
CA TRP A 312 -9.09 0.75 14.57
C TRP A 312 -8.06 0.66 15.69
N SER A 313 -8.12 -0.37 16.52
CA SER A 313 -7.22 -0.52 17.68
C SER A 313 -6.60 -1.92 17.67
N PRO A 314 -5.66 -2.19 16.74
CA PRO A 314 -5.08 -3.51 16.62
C PRO A 314 -4.13 -3.81 17.78
N LYS A 315 -3.88 -5.10 18.01
CA LYS A 315 -2.69 -5.56 18.74
C LYS A 315 -1.53 -5.67 17.76
N VAL A 316 -0.46 -4.92 17.97
CA VAL A 316 0.78 -5.06 17.19
C VAL A 316 1.68 -6.09 17.88
N ILE A 317 2.01 -7.17 17.19
CA ILE A 317 2.95 -8.20 17.64
C ILE A 317 4.21 -8.06 16.79
N VAL A 318 5.30 -7.59 17.41
CA VAL A 318 6.62 -7.57 16.79
C VAL A 318 7.33 -8.88 17.10
N VAL A 319 7.70 -9.62 16.08
CA VAL A 319 8.53 -10.82 16.21
C VAL A 319 9.96 -10.43 15.81
N ASP A 320 10.83 -10.22 16.79
CA ASP A 320 12.22 -9.81 16.55
C ASP A 320 13.13 -11.03 16.52
N LEU A 321 13.42 -11.51 15.30
CA LEU A 321 14.30 -12.64 15.03
C LEU A 321 15.77 -12.39 15.40
N MET A 322 16.17 -11.12 15.61
CA MET A 322 17.52 -10.79 16.04
C MET A 322 17.69 -10.87 17.56
N GLY A 323 16.61 -11.05 18.32
CA GLY A 323 16.70 -11.10 19.77
C GLY A 323 17.05 -9.76 20.41
N THR A 324 16.56 -8.67 19.81
CA THR A 324 16.88 -7.30 20.22
C THR A 324 15.64 -6.50 20.59
N CYS A 325 14.59 -7.14 21.12
CA CYS A 325 13.31 -6.48 21.43
C CYS A 325 13.48 -5.23 22.32
N SER A 326 14.47 -5.23 23.22
CA SER A 326 14.80 -4.08 24.07
C SER A 326 15.17 -2.81 23.29
N GLN A 327 15.63 -2.95 22.04
CA GLN A 327 15.96 -1.85 21.13
C GLN A 327 14.93 -1.72 20.00
N THR A 328 14.54 -2.85 19.38
CA THR A 328 13.58 -2.92 18.28
C THR A 328 12.21 -2.37 18.66
N SER A 329 11.67 -2.81 19.80
CA SER A 329 10.33 -2.41 20.22
C SER A 329 10.23 -0.90 20.48
N PRO A 330 11.09 -0.27 21.30
CA PRO A 330 11.05 1.19 21.49
C PRO A 330 11.28 1.97 20.19
N ALA A 331 12.18 1.50 19.32
CA ALA A 331 12.46 2.18 18.05
C ALA A 331 11.25 2.21 17.13
N LEU A 332 10.55 1.08 16.95
CA LEU A 332 9.35 1.01 16.12
C LEU A 332 8.17 1.73 16.78
N GLN A 333 7.98 1.60 18.10
CA GLN A 333 6.93 2.33 18.80
C GLN A 333 7.06 3.85 18.61
N LYS A 334 8.29 4.39 18.63
CA LYS A 334 8.54 5.81 18.35
C LYS A 334 7.99 6.26 16.99
N GLN A 335 7.99 5.36 16.01
CA GLN A 335 7.51 5.65 14.66
C GLN A 335 5.98 5.75 14.57
N LEU A 336 5.22 5.17 15.50
CA LEU A 336 3.76 5.32 15.55
C LEU A 336 3.33 6.80 15.63
N PHE A 337 4.18 7.68 16.17
CA PHE A 337 3.89 9.11 16.34
C PHE A 337 4.46 9.98 15.22
N ALA A 338 5.27 9.41 14.32
CA ALA A 338 6.02 10.17 13.33
C ALA A 338 5.11 11.01 12.42
N ARG A 339 3.96 10.44 12.04
CA ARG A 339 2.93 11.05 11.19
C ARG A 339 1.72 11.59 11.94
N LEU A 340 1.83 11.89 13.24
CA LEU A 340 0.76 12.61 13.95
C LEU A 340 0.84 14.13 13.71
N PRO A 341 -0.30 14.84 13.70
CA PRO A 341 -0.31 16.29 13.50
C PRO A 341 0.38 17.03 14.64
N THR A 342 0.86 18.24 14.35
CA THR A 342 1.63 19.07 15.28
C THR A 342 0.87 19.35 16.57
N TRP A 343 -0.46 19.53 16.54
CA TRP A 343 -1.26 19.71 17.75
C TRP A 343 -1.29 18.44 18.63
N ALA A 344 -1.34 17.25 18.01
CA ALA A 344 -1.26 15.98 18.74
C ALA A 344 0.14 15.78 19.33
N LYS A 345 1.18 16.20 18.60
CA LYS A 345 2.57 16.24 19.09
C LYS A 345 2.79 17.32 20.17
N SER A 346 2.10 18.46 20.08
CA SER A 346 2.22 19.61 21.00
C SER A 346 1.44 19.44 22.30
N MET A 347 0.56 18.43 22.39
CA MET A 347 0.08 17.88 23.67
C MET A 347 1.18 17.13 24.48
N LYS A 348 2.46 17.37 24.13
CA LYS A 348 3.76 17.15 24.82
C LYS A 348 3.99 15.79 25.50
N ARG A 349 5.12 15.16 25.13
CA ARG A 349 5.75 13.98 25.78
C ARG A 349 4.84 12.77 25.93
N TRP A 350 4.26 12.27 24.85
CA TRP A 350 3.64 10.94 24.92
C TRP A 350 4.76 9.91 24.98
N SER A 351 4.84 9.17 26.09
CA SER A 351 5.50 7.88 26.03
C SER A 351 4.72 6.98 25.07
N ALA A 352 5.37 5.97 24.52
CA ALA A 352 4.67 5.03 23.66
C ALA A 352 3.51 4.34 24.38
N GLU A 353 3.63 4.11 25.70
CA GLU A 353 2.53 3.58 26.51
C GLU A 353 1.33 4.54 26.57
N ALA A 354 1.57 5.85 26.63
CA ALA A 354 0.49 6.84 26.67
C ALA A 354 -0.30 6.88 25.36
N PHE A 355 0.37 6.75 24.21
CA PHE A 355 -0.29 6.62 22.92
C PHE A 355 -1.10 5.32 22.84
N ALA A 356 -0.47 4.18 23.13
CA ALA A 356 -1.10 2.86 23.12
C ALA A 356 -2.37 2.81 23.97
N ARG A 357 -2.31 3.34 25.20
CA ARG A 357 -3.47 3.41 26.09
C ARG A 357 -4.63 4.20 25.51
N ARG A 358 -4.35 5.34 24.87
CA ARG A 358 -5.40 6.20 24.33
C ARG A 358 -5.96 5.64 23.03
N SER A 359 -5.11 5.18 22.11
CA SER A 359 -5.53 4.53 20.86
C SER A 359 -6.11 3.13 21.09
N ARG A 360 -6.03 2.62 22.32
CA ARG A 360 -6.30 1.23 22.70
C ARG A 360 -5.49 0.23 21.88
N LEU A 361 -4.45 0.70 21.19
CA LEU A 361 -3.49 -0.14 20.49
C LEU A 361 -2.69 -0.90 21.54
N GLN A 362 -2.64 -2.21 21.39
CA GLN A 362 -1.81 -3.06 22.24
C GLN A 362 -0.49 -3.32 21.52
N TRP A 363 0.60 -3.40 22.26
CA TRP A 363 1.91 -3.67 21.69
C TRP A 363 2.62 -4.77 22.46
N GLN A 364 3.13 -5.77 21.74
CA GLN A 364 3.90 -6.86 22.30
C GLN A 364 5.11 -7.13 21.39
N CYS A 365 6.28 -7.36 21.99
CA CYS A 365 7.46 -7.82 21.27
C CYS A 365 7.82 -9.24 21.74
N ILE A 366 7.99 -10.16 20.80
CA ILE A 366 8.46 -11.53 21.02
C ILE A 366 9.95 -11.53 20.71
N ASP A 367 10.76 -11.71 21.74
CA ASP A 367 12.22 -11.66 21.64
C ASP A 367 12.77 -13.03 21.28
N CYS A 368 13.31 -13.16 20.07
CA CYS A 368 13.84 -14.44 19.57
C CYS A 368 15.35 -14.49 19.77
N SER A 369 15.84 -14.37 21.01
CA SER A 369 17.26 -14.26 21.40
C SER A 369 18.12 -15.51 21.09
N GLY A 370 18.16 -15.92 19.81
CA GLY A 370 18.85 -17.09 19.27
C GLY A 370 18.06 -18.40 19.34
N THR A 371 16.88 -18.40 19.96
CA THR A 371 16.11 -19.62 20.26
C THR A 371 14.92 -19.87 19.34
N CYS A 372 14.46 -18.87 18.60
CA CYS A 372 13.31 -19.02 17.71
C CYS A 372 13.76 -19.01 16.25
N SER A 373 13.06 -19.76 15.42
CA SER A 373 13.12 -19.64 13.97
C SER A 373 11.70 -19.45 13.42
N LEU A 374 11.58 -19.07 12.15
CA LEU A 374 10.28 -19.10 11.46
C LEU A 374 9.86 -20.55 11.23
N ASP A 375 9.46 -21.22 12.31
CA ASP A 375 9.03 -22.61 12.39
C ASP A 375 7.60 -22.71 12.94
N ASP A 376 7.07 -23.94 12.94
CA ASP A 376 5.71 -24.23 13.38
C ASP A 376 5.51 -23.89 14.87
N ALA A 377 6.53 -24.03 15.71
CA ALA A 377 6.43 -23.72 17.13
C ALA A 377 6.23 -22.22 17.37
N LEU A 378 6.97 -21.37 16.66
CA LEU A 378 6.76 -19.92 16.71
C LEU A 378 5.42 -19.54 16.08
N ALA A 379 5.04 -20.16 14.97
CA ALA A 379 3.75 -19.92 14.31
C ALA A 379 2.58 -20.24 15.26
N GLU A 380 2.56 -21.42 15.88
CA GLU A 380 1.56 -21.80 16.88
C GLU A 380 1.50 -20.82 18.06
N HIS A 381 2.66 -20.34 18.53
CA HIS A 381 2.70 -19.36 19.60
C HIS A 381 2.05 -18.03 19.20
N VAL A 382 2.38 -17.52 18.01
CA VAL A 382 1.81 -16.28 17.47
C VAL A 382 0.32 -16.45 17.17
N GLU A 383 -0.09 -17.57 16.59
CA GLU A 383 -1.48 -17.90 16.30
C GLU A 383 -2.34 -17.94 17.57
N LYS A 384 -1.83 -18.52 18.66
CA LYS A 384 -2.49 -18.48 19.98
C LYS A 384 -2.73 -17.05 20.45
N LEU A 385 -1.78 -16.14 20.22
CA LEU A 385 -1.93 -14.72 20.57
C LEU A 385 -2.95 -14.00 19.67
N VAL A 386 -2.99 -14.33 18.38
CA VAL A 386 -3.98 -13.81 17.42
C VAL A 386 -5.38 -14.25 17.83
N LYS A 387 -5.61 -15.56 18.02
CA LYS A 387 -6.91 -16.12 18.43
C LYS A 387 -7.39 -15.58 19.78
N ALA A 388 -6.47 -15.34 20.73
CA ALA A 388 -6.81 -14.70 22.00
C ALA A 388 -7.31 -13.26 21.82
N LYS A 389 -6.70 -12.49 20.90
CA LYS A 389 -7.15 -11.12 20.58
C LYS A 389 -8.50 -11.14 19.87
N GLU A 390 -8.73 -12.04 18.92
CA GLU A 390 -10.02 -12.19 18.24
C GLU A 390 -11.15 -12.54 19.22
N ALA A 391 -10.88 -13.43 20.18
CA ALA A 391 -11.83 -13.75 21.24
C ALA A 391 -12.15 -12.52 22.12
N GLN A 392 -11.16 -11.69 22.43
CA GLN A 392 -11.38 -10.44 23.16
C GLN A 392 -12.21 -9.45 22.34
N ASP A 393 -11.91 -9.30 21.05
CA ASP A 393 -12.63 -8.37 20.16
C ASP A 393 -14.10 -8.74 20.01
N ARG A 394 -14.41 -10.04 19.89
CA ARG A 394 -15.80 -10.53 19.87
C ARG A 394 -16.55 -10.17 21.15
N LYS A 395 -15.94 -10.41 22.32
CA LYS A 395 -16.55 -10.05 23.62
C LYS A 395 -16.78 -8.54 23.75
N ASP A 396 -15.81 -7.74 23.33
CA ASP A 396 -15.91 -6.27 23.36
C ASP A 396 -17.01 -5.76 22.41
N GLN A 397 -17.27 -6.47 21.31
CA GLN A 397 -18.34 -6.15 20.37
C GLN A 397 -19.71 -6.55 20.92
N GLU A 398 -19.83 -7.73 21.53
CA GLU A 398 -21.04 -8.20 22.20
C GLU A 398 -21.46 -7.25 23.34
N LEU A 399 -20.51 -6.75 24.13
CA LEU A 399 -20.79 -5.81 25.23
C LEU A 399 -21.24 -4.41 24.76
N ARG A 400 -21.02 -4.06 23.49
CA ARG A 400 -21.44 -2.77 22.92
C ARG A 400 -22.83 -2.82 22.29
N GLN A 401 -23.33 -4.02 22.01
CA GLN A 401 -24.69 -4.27 21.55
C GLN A 401 -25.63 -4.34 22.75
#